data_AF-A0A0F9DU14-F1
#
_entry.id   AF-A0A0F9DU14-F1
#
_cell.length_a   1.000
_cell.length_b   1.000
_cell.length_c   1.000
_cell.angle_alpha   90.00
_cell.angle_beta   90.00
_cell.angle_gamma   90.00
#
_symmetry.space_group_name_H-M   'P 1'
#
loop_
_entity.id
_entity.type
_entity.pdbx_description
1 polymer ?
#
loop_
_entity_poly.entity_id
_entity_poly.type
_entity_poly.pdbx_seq_one_letter_code
_entity_poly.pdbx_strand_id
1 'polypeptide(L)' 'MAYANKFQSLLLATGNKSELATGYCTLYGDMCGGLAPIGDVLKTRVYELARRVNATLPRPVIPERILAKPPSA' A
#
# COMPACT_ATOMS: atom_id res chain seq x y z
N MET A 1 -8.66 0.93 -13.43
CA MET A 1 -8.21 0.63 -14.81
C MET A 1 -8.52 1.75 -15.81
N ALA A 2 -9.77 2.21 -15.97
CA ALA A 2 -10.13 3.21 -17.00
C ALA A 2 -9.29 4.51 -16.97
N TYR A 3 -9.03 5.07 -15.78
CA TYR A 3 -8.18 6.25 -15.62
C TYR A 3 -6.74 5.99 -16.09
N ALA A 4 -6.15 4.88 -15.64
CA ALA A 4 -4.80 4.48 -16.04
C ALA A 4 -4.67 4.31 -17.56
N ASN A 5 -5.67 3.70 -18.20
CA ASN A 5 -5.71 3.58 -19.67
C ASN A 5 -5.82 4.95 -20.36
N LYS A 6 -6.71 5.83 -19.89
CA LYS A 6 -6.92 7.16 -20.48
C LYS A 6 -5.64 8.01 -20.44
N PHE A 7 -4.88 7.90 -19.35
CA PHE A 7 -3.68 8.72 -19.11
C PHE A 7 -2.37 7.95 -19.28
N GLN A 8 -2.40 6.78 -19.93
CA GLN A 8 -1.21 5.96 -20.22
C GLN A 8 -0.34 5.72 -18.99
N SER A 9 -0.97 5.47 -17.85
CA SER A 9 -0.32 5.30 -16.54
C SER A 9 -0.36 3.83 -16.10
N LEU A 10 0.55 3.43 -15.22
CA LEU A 10 0.52 2.12 -14.58
C LEU A 10 -0.29 2.20 -13.27
N LEU A 11 -1.34 1.39 -13.15
CA LEU A 11 -2.03 1.23 -11.88
C LEU A 11 -1.18 0.39 -10.92
N LEU A 12 -0.91 0.91 -9.73
CA LEU A 12 -0.22 0.20 -8.66
C LEU A 12 -1.25 -0.36 -7.67
N ALA A 13 -1.20 -1.68 -7.43
CA ALA A 13 -1.96 -2.32 -6.38
C ALA A 13 -1.33 -2.00 -5.01
N THR A 14 -2.15 -1.93 -3.97
CA THR A 14 -1.73 -1.50 -2.61
C THR A 14 -1.75 -2.62 -1.58
N GLY A 15 -2.13 -3.85 -2.00
CA GLY A 15 -2.14 -5.02 -1.13
C GLY A 15 -0.75 -5.37 -0.61
N ASN A 16 -0.68 -5.72 0.67
CA ASN A 16 0.55 -6.15 1.35
C ASN A 16 0.57 -7.68 1.58
N LYS A 17 1.71 -8.23 1.98
CA LYS A 17 1.90 -9.70 2.10
C LYS A 17 0.92 -10.34 3.09
N SER A 18 0.54 -9.64 4.16
CA SER A 18 -0.40 -10.18 5.15
C SER A 18 -1.82 -10.32 4.57
N GLU A 19 -2.27 -9.37 3.76
CA GLU A 19 -3.57 -9.42 3.07
C GLU A 19 -3.58 -10.55 2.04
N LEU A 20 -2.53 -10.64 1.21
CA LEU A 20 -2.41 -11.68 0.19
C LEU A 20 -2.33 -13.09 0.79
N ALA A 21 -1.58 -13.27 1.88
CA ALA A 21 -1.42 -14.56 2.54
C ALA A 21 -2.70 -15.05 3.22
N THR A 22 -3.58 -14.14 3.65
CA THR A 22 -4.84 -14.47 4.32
C THR A 22 -6.05 -14.46 3.38
N GLY A 23 -5.87 -14.03 2.13
CA GLY A 23 -6.97 -13.80 1.20
C GLY A 23 -7.85 -12.61 1.60
N TYR A 24 -7.33 -11.68 2.40
CA TYR A 24 -8.05 -10.48 2.83
C TYR A 24 -8.02 -9.40 1.75
N CYS A 25 -8.58 -9.73 0.59
CA CYS A 25 -8.59 -8.92 -0.61
C CYS A 25 -9.75 -9.34 -1.53
N THR A 26 -10.15 -8.45 -2.43
CA THR A 26 -11.18 -8.70 -3.43
C THR A 26 -10.54 -8.94 -4.80
N LEU A 27 -10.77 -10.13 -5.37
CA LEU A 27 -10.38 -10.42 -6.75
C LEU A 27 -11.02 -9.40 -7.70
N TYR A 28 -10.21 -8.83 -8.59
CA TYR A 28 -10.61 -7.75 -9.49
C TYR A 28 -11.10 -6.46 -8.80
N GLY A 29 -10.86 -6.33 -7.49
CA GLY A 29 -11.10 -5.12 -6.70
C GLY A 29 -9.78 -4.45 -6.34
N ASP A 30 -9.43 -4.46 -5.07
CA ASP A 30 -8.18 -3.90 -4.52
C ASP A 30 -6.91 -4.60 -5.05
N MET A 31 -7.01 -5.85 -5.50
CA MET A 31 -5.92 -6.55 -6.19
C MET A 31 -5.62 -5.99 -7.59
N CYS A 32 -6.47 -5.11 -8.13
CA CYS A 32 -6.22 -4.52 -9.45
C CYS A 32 -4.96 -3.66 -9.47
N GLY A 33 -4.02 -4.01 -10.35
CA GLY A 33 -2.83 -3.24 -10.64
C GLY A 33 -1.87 -4.06 -11.49
N GLY A 34 -1.00 -3.39 -12.25
CA GLY A 34 0.06 -4.07 -13.01
C GLY A 34 1.29 -4.39 -12.16
N LEU A 35 1.41 -3.77 -10.98
CA LEU A 35 2.48 -4.02 -10.02
C LEU A 35 1.94 -3.82 -8.59
N ALA A 36 2.38 -4.66 -7.65
CA ALA A 36 2.12 -4.52 -6.21
C ALA A 36 3.44 -4.21 -5.48
N PRO A 37 3.84 -2.94 -5.33
CA PRO A 37 5.17 -2.57 -4.82
C PRO A 37 5.48 -3.09 -3.41
N ILE A 38 4.44 -3.32 -2.60
CA ILE A 38 4.55 -3.82 -1.23
C ILE A 38 3.92 -5.20 -1.06
N GLY A 39 3.64 -5.92 -2.16
CA GLY A 39 3.00 -7.23 -2.12
C GLY A 39 3.78 -8.28 -1.33
N ASP A 40 5.10 -8.14 -1.21
CA ASP A 40 5.96 -9.02 -0.41
C ASP A 40 6.36 -8.45 0.96
N VAL A 41 5.72 -7.37 1.41
CA VAL A 41 6.00 -6.73 2.70
C VAL A 41 4.89 -7.06 3.69
N LEU A 42 5.24 -7.65 4.84
CA LEU A 42 4.27 -7.90 5.93
C LEU A 42 3.72 -6.58 6.49
N LYS A 43 2.46 -6.58 6.95
CA LYS A 43 1.80 -5.37 7.46
C LYS A 43 2.61 -4.67 8.56
N THR A 44 3.21 -5.43 9.48
CA THR A 44 4.09 -4.89 10.53
C THR A 44 5.27 -4.12 9.96
N ARG A 45 5.93 -4.69 8.93
CA ARG A 45 7.04 -4.05 8.21
C ARG A 45 6.62 -2.84 7.38
N VAL A 46 5.37 -2.78 6.90
CA VAL A 46 4.84 -1.57 6.24
C VAL A 46 4.84 -0.38 7.20
N TYR A 47 4.42 -0.57 8.47
CA TYR A 47 4.48 0.50 9.48
C TYR A 47 5.92 0.92 9.80
N GLU A 48 6.83 -0.04 9.95
CA GLU A 48 8.26 0.23 10.19
C GLU A 48 8.87 1.02 9.02
N LEU A 49 8.59 0.60 7.79
CA LEU A 49 9.05 1.28 6.58
C LEU A 49 8.50 2.70 6.50
N ALA A 50 7.21 2.90 6.79
CA ALA A 50 6.59 4.22 6.77
C ALA A 50 7.23 5.18 7.78
N ARG A 51 7.49 4.70 9.01
CA ARG A 51 8.21 5.48 10.04
C ARG A 51 9.64 5.81 9.59
N ARG A 52 10.35 4.83 9.00
CA ARG A 52 11.69 5.04 8.47
C ARG A 52 11.71 6.07 7.35
N VAL A 53 10.79 6.00 6.39
CA VAL A 53 10.66 6.97 5.28
C VAL A 53 10.47 8.38 5.84
N ASN A 54 9.53 8.56 6.78
CA ASN A 54 9.31 9.86 7.42
C ASN A 54 10.54 10.38 8.16
N ALA A 55 11.32 9.51 8.81
CA ALA A 55 12.54 9.90 9.51
C ALA A 55 13.71 10.26 8.57
N THR A 56 13.73 9.69 7.35
CA THR A 56 14.81 9.93 6.38
C THR A 56 14.61 11.13 5.47
N LEU A 57 13.38 11.65 5.35
CA LEU A 57 13.08 12.77 4.46
C LEU A 57 13.14 14.12 5.20
N PRO A 58 13.46 15.23 4.51
CA PRO A 58 13.50 16.57 5.13
C PRO A 58 12.18 17.01 5.77
N ARG A 59 11.07 16.43 5.31
CA ARG A 59 9.74 16.61 5.89
C ARG A 59 9.02 15.26 5.89
N PRO A 60 8.24 14.92 6.94
CA PRO A 60 7.41 13.73 6.92
C PRO A 60 6.38 13.83 5.80
N VAL A 61 6.24 12.76 5.02
CA VAL A 61 5.32 12.70 3.87
C VAL A 61 4.09 11.82 4.16
N ILE A 62 4.22 10.87 5.08
CA ILE A 62 3.11 10.03 5.55
C ILE A 62 2.53 10.67 6.81
N PRO A 63 1.25 11.08 6.83
CA PRO A 63 0.68 11.75 8.00
C PRO A 63 0.63 10.83 9.24
N GLU A 64 1.01 11.34 10.40
CA GLU A 64 1.04 10.56 11.65
C GLU A 64 -0.32 9.95 12.00
N ARG A 65 -1.42 10.67 11.72
CA ARG A 65 -2.79 10.18 11.90
C ARG A 65 -3.11 8.88 11.16
N ILE A 66 -2.38 8.58 10.07
CA ILE A 66 -2.54 7.32 9.32
C ILE A 66 -1.80 6.18 10.02
N LEU A 67 -0.67 6.46 10.67
CA LEU A 67 0.13 5.48 11.42
C LEU A 67 -0.46 5.18 12.79
N ALA A 68 -1.11 6.16 13.41
CA ALA A 68 -1.80 6.02 14.70
C ALA A 68 -3.21 5.44 14.57
N LYS A 69 -3.77 5.36 13.36
CA LYS A 69 -5.09 4.75 13.14
C LYS A 69 -4.97 3.23 13.35
N PRO A 70 -5.81 2.61 14.20
CA PRO A 70 -5.83 1.16 14.32
C PRO A 70 -6.17 0.54 12.95
N PRO A 71 -5.53 -0.58 12.57
CA PRO A 71 -5.86 -1.27 11.33
C PRO A 71 -7.33 -1.70 11.38
N SER A 72 -8.11 -1.17 10.43
CA SER A 72 -9.48 -1.61 10.21
C SER A 72 -9.47 -2.73 9.18
N ALA A 73 -10.19 -3.79 9.51
CA ALA A 73 -10.64 -4.80 8.57
C ALA A 73 -11.80 -4.22 7.74
#